data_AF-A0A5N5TDB1-F1
#
_entry.id   AF-A0A5N5TDB1-F1
#
_cell.length_a   1.000
_cell.length_b   1.000
_cell.length_c   1.000
_cell.angle_alpha   90.00
_cell.angle_beta   90.00
_cell.angle_gamma   90.00
#
_symmetry.space_group_name_H-M   'P 1'
#
loop_
_entity.id
_entity.type
_entity.pdbx_description
1 polymer ?
#
loop_
_entity_poly.entity_id
_entity_poly.type
_entity_poly.pdbx_seq_one_letter_code
_entity_poly.pdbx_strand_id
1 'polypeptide(L)'
;MCAITCACNNYEVQISFPLYPYHITASMCSDCLLPVCSEKCQKTDDHSAFECSVVKGNLKQSPEIRDRLYDAVTCLRGLISCRREADKWKTAMDRFNIQLLSMIGSSDMNREVENVLLNELKARSYPGLSDISMEEIFKIMGLFQIHSVPTKLPYGEAFGLYSVASLLSHSCIPNTKLVWDKEKKKVKVTATEIIQQGAPITTIYTDILWGTRARRDHLQQTRLISCACARCRDPTELNTYFSALICPKCPKRNYVLPLNPLSNTTSWSCKACEYQIGSEEVLQQTLSLGARVSESLQSPTIKSLEALQLEWLPKFSSNHYHLHAIKHSLLQLYGRSEEKQQEKSENHWEEIAKKEKACKEFLRVCALLDPALANTVPYVGLTFFEYHKTIL
;
A
#
# COMPACT_ATOMS: atom_id res chain seq x y z
N MET A 1 15.56 -14.84 11.76
CA MET A 1 14.64 -13.87 11.11
C MET A 1 13.83 -14.53 9.99
N CYS A 2 12.87 -15.39 10.35
CA CYS A 2 11.68 -15.59 9.52
C CYS A 2 10.67 -14.50 9.92
N ALA A 3 10.75 -13.33 9.27
CA ALA A 3 9.81 -12.25 9.49
C ALA A 3 8.53 -12.52 8.68
N ILE A 4 7.49 -13.00 9.36
CA ILE A 4 6.12 -12.95 8.86
C ILE A 4 5.32 -12.14 9.88
N THR A 5 4.93 -10.94 9.48
CA THR A 5 3.95 -10.09 10.14
C THR A 5 2.84 -9.90 9.14
N CYS A 6 1.92 -10.86 9.04
CA CYS A 6 0.73 -10.71 8.21
C CYS A 6 -0.22 -9.73 8.92
N ALA A 7 -0.06 -8.44 8.65
CA ALA A 7 -0.99 -7.43 9.14
C ALA A 7 -2.08 -7.21 8.07
N CYS A 8 -3.18 -7.92 8.20
CA CYS A 8 -4.45 -7.48 7.63
C CYS A 8 -5.25 -6.86 8.77
N ASN A 9 -5.22 -5.53 8.90
CA ASN A 9 -6.26 -4.81 9.62
C ASN A 9 -6.49 -3.40 9.07
N ASN A 10 -7.61 -3.29 8.35
CA ASN A 10 -8.60 -2.22 8.36
C ASN A 10 -8.12 -0.82 8.75
N TYR A 11 -7.48 -0.11 7.80
CA TYR A 11 -7.80 1.28 7.42
C TYR A 11 -7.24 1.52 6.02
N GLU A 12 -7.65 0.69 5.06
CA GLU A 12 -7.57 1.06 3.67
C GLU A 12 -8.97 0.84 3.09
N VAL A 13 -9.53 1.87 2.47
CA VAL A 13 -10.38 1.65 1.30
C VAL A 13 -9.45 1.05 0.25
N GLN A 14 -9.11 -0.23 0.47
CA GLN A 14 -8.37 -1.03 -0.46
C GLN A 14 -9.37 -1.34 -1.54
N ILE A 15 -9.24 -0.65 -2.67
CA ILE A 15 -9.76 -1.13 -3.93
C ILE A 15 -8.90 -2.37 -4.27
N SER A 16 -9.13 -3.46 -3.55
CA SER A 16 -8.57 -4.77 -3.83
C SER A 16 -9.46 -5.40 -4.89
N PHE A 17 -9.04 -5.26 -6.15
CA PHE A 17 -9.56 -6.07 -7.23
C PHE A 17 -9.22 -7.55 -6.99
N PRO A 18 -10.11 -8.48 -7.37
CA PRO A 18 -10.04 -9.86 -6.95
C PRO A 18 -8.89 -10.57 -7.66
N LEU A 19 -7.70 -10.53 -7.07
CA LEU A 19 -6.65 -11.48 -7.39
C LEU A 19 -6.80 -12.65 -6.42
N TYR A 20 -7.38 -13.74 -6.93
CA TYR A 20 -7.40 -15.10 -6.40
C TYR A 20 -7.31 -15.24 -4.87
N PRO A 21 -8.34 -15.78 -4.19
CA PRO A 21 -8.21 -16.15 -2.79
C PRO A 21 -7.22 -17.31 -2.72
N TYR A 22 -5.93 -17.02 -2.49
CA TYR A 22 -5.01 -17.99 -1.94
C TYR A 22 -5.47 -18.24 -0.51
N HIS A 23 -6.40 -19.18 -0.35
CA HIS A 23 -6.69 -19.80 0.93
C HIS A 23 -5.45 -20.58 1.36
N ILE A 24 -4.56 -19.94 2.11
CA ILE A 24 -3.56 -20.66 2.89
C ILE A 24 -4.19 -20.93 4.24
N THR A 25 -4.32 -22.20 4.57
CA THR A 25 -4.62 -22.66 5.93
C THR A 25 -3.45 -22.27 6.83
N ALA A 26 -3.53 -21.11 7.47
CA ALA A 26 -2.65 -20.79 8.59
C ALA A 26 -2.85 -21.89 9.65
N SER A 27 -1.78 -22.61 9.99
CA SER A 27 -1.83 -23.56 11.11
C SER A 27 -1.62 -22.79 12.41
N MET A 28 -2.25 -23.23 13.49
CA MET A 28 -2.03 -22.63 14.81
C MET A 28 -0.91 -23.40 15.51
N CYS A 29 -0.04 -22.70 16.25
CA CYS A 29 0.92 -23.35 17.12
C CYS A 29 0.18 -24.20 18.16
N SER A 30 0.57 -25.46 18.34
CA SER A 30 -0.11 -26.37 19.27
C SER A 30 -0.01 -25.93 20.73
N ASP A 31 0.98 -25.10 21.06
CA ASP A 31 1.26 -24.64 22.42
C ASP A 31 0.69 -23.24 22.74
N CYS A 32 0.99 -22.25 21.89
CA CYS A 32 0.64 -20.85 22.15
C CYS A 32 -0.51 -20.31 21.30
N LEU A 33 -1.02 -21.12 20.35
CA LEU A 33 -2.09 -20.74 19.43
C LEU A 33 -1.77 -19.54 18.51
N LEU A 34 -0.52 -19.07 18.42
CA LEU A 34 -0.17 -18.10 17.39
C LEU A 34 -0.25 -18.72 15.99
N PRO A 35 -0.69 -17.97 14.96
CA PRO A 35 -0.64 -18.41 13.57
C PRO A 35 0.80 -18.67 13.13
N VAL A 36 1.05 -19.83 12.54
CA VAL A 36 2.35 -20.27 12.02
C VAL A 36 2.22 -20.87 10.63
N CYS A 37 3.33 -20.79 9.88
CA CYS A 37 3.37 -21.26 8.50
C CYS A 37 3.22 -22.78 8.35
N SER A 38 3.69 -23.54 9.35
CA SER A 38 3.73 -25.00 9.37
C SER A 38 4.24 -25.49 10.73
N GLU A 39 4.17 -26.79 11.00
CA GLU A 39 4.78 -27.42 12.17
C GLU A 39 6.29 -27.13 12.28
N LYS A 40 6.98 -27.00 11.14
CA LYS A 40 8.40 -26.60 11.12
C LYS A 40 8.62 -25.22 11.73
N CYS A 41 7.73 -24.26 11.45
CA CYS A 41 7.78 -22.93 12.04
C CYS A 41 7.61 -22.98 13.58
N GLN A 42 6.80 -23.91 14.10
CA GLN A 42 6.59 -24.08 15.55
C GLN A 42 7.88 -24.46 16.29
N LYS A 43 8.78 -25.19 15.61
CA LYS A 43 10.03 -25.69 16.19
C LYS A 43 11.22 -24.76 15.98
N THR A 44 11.05 -23.63 15.27
CA THR A 44 12.13 -22.66 15.09
C THR A 44 12.41 -21.91 16.39
N ASP A 45 13.69 -21.69 16.73
CA ASP A 45 14.07 -20.96 17.94
C ASP A 45 13.38 -19.59 18.02
N ASP A 46 13.27 -18.87 16.89
CA ASP A 46 12.57 -17.58 16.77
C ASP A 46 11.13 -17.64 17.36
N HIS A 47 10.45 -18.77 17.22
CA HIS A 47 9.11 -19.00 17.75
C HIS A 47 9.11 -19.78 19.08
N SER A 48 9.65 -21.00 19.10
CA SER A 48 9.55 -21.94 20.23
C SER A 48 10.18 -21.40 21.51
N ALA A 49 11.36 -20.77 21.41
CA ALA A 49 12.12 -20.29 22.55
C ALA A 49 11.71 -18.87 23.00
N PHE A 50 10.96 -18.13 22.17
CA PHE A 50 10.62 -16.72 22.40
C PHE A 50 9.11 -16.51 22.40
N GLU A 51 8.52 -16.30 21.22
CA GLU A 51 7.09 -15.97 21.07
C GLU A 51 6.20 -16.97 21.81
N CYS A 52 6.45 -18.26 21.61
CA CYS A 52 5.66 -19.30 22.23
C CYS A 52 5.80 -19.28 23.75
N SER A 53 7.00 -19.07 24.29
CA SER A 53 7.21 -19.02 25.74
C SER A 53 6.52 -17.83 26.43
N VAL A 54 6.34 -16.72 25.72
CA VAL A 54 5.64 -15.54 26.23
C VAL A 54 4.13 -15.70 26.11
N VAL A 55 3.67 -16.22 24.97
CA VAL A 55 2.25 -16.24 24.61
C VAL A 55 1.51 -17.49 25.12
N LYS A 56 2.21 -18.59 25.36
CA LYS A 56 1.64 -19.86 25.86
C LYS A 56 0.89 -19.64 27.17
N GLY A 57 -0.39 -20.03 27.18
CA GLY A 57 -1.28 -19.88 28.33
C GLY A 57 -1.85 -18.46 28.55
N ASN A 58 -1.40 -17.48 27.77
CA ASN A 58 -1.74 -16.06 27.95
C ASN A 58 -2.66 -15.52 26.82
N LEU A 59 -2.64 -16.13 25.63
CA LEU A 59 -3.50 -15.70 24.53
C LEU A 59 -4.97 -16.04 24.78
N LYS A 60 -5.76 -15.05 25.22
CA LYS A 60 -7.22 -15.17 25.27
C LYS A 60 -7.82 -14.91 23.89
N GLN A 61 -8.92 -15.58 23.57
CA GLN A 61 -9.68 -15.34 22.34
C GLN A 61 -10.60 -14.10 22.49
N SER A 62 -10.02 -12.91 22.71
CA SER A 62 -10.79 -11.66 22.69
C SER A 62 -10.65 -10.94 21.33
N PRO A 63 -11.69 -10.23 20.86
CA PRO A 63 -11.60 -9.43 19.64
C PRO A 63 -10.52 -8.34 19.69
N GLU A 64 -10.34 -7.67 20.84
CA GLU A 64 -9.34 -6.60 20.98
C GLU A 64 -7.90 -7.14 20.86
N ILE A 65 -7.65 -8.34 21.38
CA ILE A 65 -6.36 -9.01 21.23
C ILE A 65 -6.11 -9.32 19.76
N ARG A 66 -7.10 -9.87 19.05
CA ARG A 66 -6.94 -10.25 17.64
C ARG A 66 -6.51 -9.08 16.78
N ASP A 67 -7.03 -7.88 17.06
CA ASP A 67 -6.81 -6.74 16.17
C ASP A 67 -5.41 -6.13 16.30
N ARG A 68 -4.77 -6.28 17.47
CA ARG A 68 -3.43 -5.74 17.77
C ARG A 68 -2.37 -6.81 18.02
N LEU A 69 -2.72 -8.08 17.88
CA LEU A 69 -1.81 -9.20 18.17
C LEU A 69 -0.53 -9.12 17.36
N TYR A 70 -0.62 -8.82 16.07
CA TYR A 70 0.56 -8.72 15.21
C TYR A 70 1.45 -7.54 15.56
N ASP A 71 0.87 -6.39 15.94
CA ASP A 71 1.63 -5.23 16.40
C ASP A 71 2.34 -5.54 17.72
N ALA A 72 1.65 -6.19 18.67
CA ALA A 72 2.21 -6.61 19.95
C ALA A 72 3.33 -7.65 19.77
N VAL A 73 3.13 -8.66 18.92
CA VAL A 73 4.16 -9.67 18.59
C VAL A 73 5.36 -9.02 17.89
N THR A 74 5.14 -8.04 17.02
CA THR A 74 6.22 -7.27 16.38
C THR A 74 7.02 -6.47 17.41
N CYS A 75 6.33 -5.81 18.34
CA CYS A 75 6.97 -5.10 19.43
C CYS A 75 7.79 -6.05 20.33
N LEU A 76 7.22 -7.20 20.68
CA LEU A 76 7.90 -8.24 21.45
C LEU A 76 9.20 -8.70 20.75
N ARG A 77 9.14 -8.96 19.43
CA ARG A 77 10.33 -9.31 18.63
C ARG A 77 11.39 -8.21 18.68
N GLY A 78 10.99 -6.94 18.58
CA GLY A 78 11.90 -5.80 18.68
C GLY A 78 12.59 -5.71 20.04
N LEU A 79 11.83 -5.87 21.13
CA LEU A 79 12.35 -5.90 22.50
C LEU A 79 13.31 -7.07 22.73
N ILE A 80 12.97 -8.28 22.28
CA ILE A 80 13.86 -9.43 22.42
C ILE A 80 15.14 -9.24 21.60
N SER A 81 15.02 -8.71 20.39
CA SER A 81 16.17 -8.43 19.52
C SER A 81 17.10 -7.39 20.14
N CYS A 82 16.56 -6.35 20.78
CA CYS A 82 17.37 -5.33 21.45
C CYS A 82 18.13 -5.88 22.66
N ARG A 83 17.60 -6.90 23.34
CA ARG A 83 18.28 -7.58 24.46
C ARG A 83 19.31 -8.61 23.99
N ARG A 84 18.97 -9.47 23.03
CA ARG A 84 19.83 -10.58 22.57
C ARG A 84 20.96 -10.14 21.64
N GLU A 85 20.71 -9.12 20.82
CA GLU A 85 21.63 -8.64 19.79
C GLU A 85 21.94 -7.15 19.99
N ALA A 86 22.21 -6.75 21.24
CA ALA A 86 22.33 -5.36 21.67
C ALA A 86 23.26 -4.50 20.78
N ASP A 87 24.46 -5.00 20.43
CA ASP A 87 25.40 -4.26 19.60
C ASP A 87 24.92 -4.04 18.16
N LYS A 88 24.30 -5.08 17.57
CA LYS A 88 23.72 -4.98 16.22
C LYS A 88 22.50 -4.07 16.23
N TRP A 89 21.66 -4.19 17.26
CA TRP A 89 20.51 -3.35 17.46
C TRP A 89 20.94 -1.89 17.56
N LYS A 90 21.88 -1.56 18.46
CA LYS A 90 22.45 -0.21 18.62
C LYS A 90 22.97 0.34 17.30
N THR A 91 23.76 -0.44 16.56
CA THR A 91 24.28 -0.02 15.25
C THR A 91 23.17 0.28 14.24
N ALA A 92 22.10 -0.52 14.21
CA ALA A 92 20.95 -0.25 13.35
C ALA A 92 20.19 1.01 13.81
N MET A 93 20.01 1.18 15.12
CA MET A 93 19.31 2.32 15.72
C MET A 93 20.02 3.64 15.43
N ASP A 94 21.36 3.67 15.53
CA ASP A 94 22.17 4.84 15.23
C ASP A 94 22.01 5.28 13.76
N ARG A 95 21.89 4.30 12.84
CA ARG A 95 21.67 4.57 11.41
C ARG A 95 20.28 5.09 11.10
N PHE A 96 19.25 4.65 11.83
CA PHE A 96 17.88 5.09 11.64
C PHE A 96 17.59 6.48 12.23
N ASN A 97 18.57 7.09 12.91
CA ASN A 97 18.46 8.42 13.51
C ASN A 97 17.20 8.60 14.38
N ILE A 98 17.08 7.72 15.38
CA ILE A 98 15.91 7.56 16.27
C ILE A 98 15.57 8.80 17.10
N GLN A 99 16.42 9.83 17.10
CA GLN A 99 16.13 11.07 17.82
C GLN A 99 14.80 11.70 17.38
N LEU A 100 14.36 11.48 16.13
CA LEU A 100 13.02 11.89 15.65
C LEU A 100 11.85 11.05 16.21
N LEU A 101 12.08 9.84 16.74
CA LEU A 101 11.03 8.99 17.33
C LEU A 101 10.50 9.54 18.66
N SER A 102 11.25 10.41 19.33
CA SER A 102 10.79 11.13 20.54
C SER A 102 9.55 12.02 20.27
N MET A 103 9.25 12.30 19.00
CA MET A 103 8.06 13.05 18.57
C MET A 103 6.85 12.16 18.27
N ILE A 104 7.02 10.83 18.23
CA ILE A 104 5.92 9.88 18.10
C ILE A 104 5.27 9.80 19.48
N GLY A 105 4.33 10.70 19.72
CA GLY A 105 3.59 10.76 20.98
C GLY A 105 2.87 9.44 21.30
N SER A 106 2.32 9.36 22.51
CA SER A 106 1.44 8.25 22.90
C SER A 106 0.15 8.31 22.08
N SER A 107 0.13 7.65 20.92
CA SER A 107 -1.11 7.41 20.18
C SER A 107 -1.98 6.40 20.93
N ASP A 108 -3.29 6.46 20.72
CA ASP A 108 -4.21 5.45 21.29
C ASP A 108 -3.81 4.03 20.84
N MET A 109 -3.37 3.89 19.58
CA MET A 109 -2.81 2.66 19.05
C MET A 109 -1.59 2.16 19.84
N ASN A 110 -0.65 3.04 20.21
CA ASN A 110 0.51 2.65 21.01
C ASN A 110 0.10 2.13 22.40
N ARG A 111 -0.92 2.74 23.01
CA ARG A 111 -1.48 2.31 24.30
C ARG A 111 -2.21 0.97 24.20
N GLU A 112 -2.96 0.73 23.12
CA GLU A 112 -3.60 -0.55 22.86
C GLU A 112 -2.58 -1.68 22.73
N VAL A 113 -1.50 -1.45 21.98
CA VAL A 113 -0.42 -2.43 21.80
C VAL A 113 0.33 -2.68 23.11
N GLU A 114 0.62 -1.63 23.88
CA GLU A 114 1.17 -1.76 25.23
C GLU A 114 0.29 -2.62 26.13
N ASN A 115 -1.02 -2.36 26.15
CA ASN A 115 -1.97 -3.13 26.94
C ASN A 115 -1.97 -4.62 26.53
N VAL A 116 -2.04 -4.92 25.24
CA VAL A 116 -1.96 -6.31 24.76
C VAL A 116 -0.63 -6.95 25.16
N LEU A 117 0.49 -6.25 24.98
CA LEU A 117 1.82 -6.78 25.29
C LEU A 117 2.04 -7.05 26.79
N LEU A 118 1.66 -6.10 27.65
CA LEU A 118 1.91 -6.18 29.09
C LEU A 118 0.83 -6.95 29.85
N ASN A 119 -0.44 -6.72 29.53
CA ASN A 119 -1.56 -7.25 30.31
C ASN A 119 -2.11 -8.55 29.75
N GLU A 120 -2.12 -8.74 28.43
CA GLU A 120 -2.62 -9.99 27.83
C GLU A 120 -1.49 -10.98 27.59
N LEU A 121 -0.40 -10.58 26.93
CA LEU A 121 0.74 -11.48 26.64
C LEU A 121 1.72 -11.64 27.82
N LYS A 122 1.57 -10.83 28.89
CA LYS A 122 2.41 -10.87 30.09
C LYS A 122 3.91 -10.83 29.78
N ALA A 123 4.34 -9.97 28.85
CA ALA A 123 5.73 -9.90 28.38
C ALA A 123 6.78 -9.75 29.49
N ARG A 124 6.45 -9.11 30.62
CA ARG A 124 7.33 -8.96 31.79
C ARG A 124 7.66 -10.27 32.52
N SER A 125 6.88 -11.32 32.29
CA SER A 125 7.16 -12.66 32.84
C SER A 125 8.32 -13.36 32.11
N TYR A 126 8.76 -12.82 30.96
CA TYR A 126 9.87 -13.38 30.20
C TYR A 126 11.24 -12.94 30.77
N PRO A 127 12.20 -13.87 30.96
CA PRO A 127 13.55 -13.51 31.40
C PRO A 127 14.20 -12.47 30.47
N GLY A 128 14.60 -11.32 31.05
CA GLY A 128 15.22 -10.22 30.31
C GLY A 128 14.26 -9.14 29.81
N LEU A 129 12.95 -9.28 30.07
CA LEU A 129 11.93 -8.25 29.81
C LEU A 129 11.18 -7.79 31.07
N SER A 130 11.62 -8.17 32.27
CA SER A 130 10.96 -7.80 33.53
C SER A 130 10.91 -6.29 33.79
N ASP A 131 11.87 -5.55 33.23
CA ASP A 131 12.10 -4.12 33.43
C ASP A 131 11.61 -3.24 32.26
N ILE A 132 10.93 -3.80 31.26
CA ILE A 132 10.49 -3.03 30.09
C ILE A 132 9.61 -1.83 30.47
N SER A 133 10.02 -0.67 29.99
CA SER A 133 9.31 0.60 30.15
C SER A 133 8.37 0.89 28.98
N MET A 134 7.37 1.76 29.22
CA MET A 134 6.50 2.27 28.14
C MET A 134 7.31 2.99 27.05
N GLU A 135 8.36 3.72 27.47
CA GLU A 135 9.23 4.45 26.55
C GLU A 135 9.95 3.50 25.58
N GLU A 136 10.42 2.35 26.06
CA GLU A 136 11.02 1.32 25.19
C GLU A 136 10.00 0.74 24.21
N ILE A 137 8.78 0.43 24.66
CA ILE A 137 7.71 -0.09 23.81
C ILE A 137 7.42 0.91 22.69
N PHE A 138 7.20 2.19 23.02
CA PHE A 138 6.87 3.22 22.03
C PHE A 138 8.04 3.51 21.08
N LYS A 139 9.29 3.43 21.55
CA LYS A 139 10.48 3.51 20.68
C LYS A 139 10.50 2.38 19.65
N ILE A 140 10.23 1.13 20.05
CA ILE A 140 10.15 0.00 19.12
C ILE A 140 9.02 0.21 18.12
N MET A 141 7.83 0.57 18.58
CA MET A 141 6.67 0.78 17.70
C MET A 141 6.91 1.90 16.70
N GLY A 142 7.44 3.04 17.16
CA GLY A 142 7.77 4.17 16.31
C GLY A 142 8.82 3.83 15.24
N LEU A 143 9.82 3.02 15.61
CA LEU A 143 10.81 2.51 14.68
C LEU A 143 10.15 1.69 13.56
N PHE A 144 9.27 0.76 13.90
CA PHE A 144 8.55 -0.03 12.90
C PHE A 144 7.64 0.84 12.04
N GLN A 145 6.95 1.81 12.61
CA GLN A 145 6.11 2.75 11.87
C GLN A 145 6.93 3.46 10.79
N ILE A 146 8.07 4.07 11.14
CA ILE A 146 8.85 4.88 10.20
C ILE A 146 9.72 4.04 9.26
N HIS A 147 10.34 2.97 9.74
CA HIS A 147 11.43 2.29 9.03
C HIS A 147 11.08 0.89 8.52
N SER A 148 9.93 0.33 8.86
CA SER A 148 9.57 -0.99 8.31
C SER A 148 9.43 -0.94 6.80
N VAL A 149 9.77 -2.01 6.12
CA VAL A 149 9.65 -2.13 4.67
C VAL A 149 8.52 -3.11 4.37
N PRO A 150 7.46 -2.68 3.67
CA PRO A 150 6.43 -3.60 3.19
C PRO A 150 7.07 -4.57 2.19
N THR A 151 6.93 -5.86 2.49
CA THR A 151 7.57 -6.94 1.75
C THR A 151 6.50 -7.92 1.33
N LYS A 152 6.26 -8.01 0.01
CA LYS A 152 5.34 -8.96 -0.57
C LYS A 152 5.94 -10.36 -0.51
N LEU A 153 5.30 -11.24 0.24
CA LEU A 153 5.64 -12.64 0.43
C LEU A 153 4.60 -13.49 -0.33
N PRO A 154 4.93 -14.76 -0.67
CA PRO A 154 3.96 -15.64 -1.34
C PRO A 154 2.69 -15.92 -0.53
N TYR A 155 2.67 -15.61 0.76
CA TYR A 155 1.57 -15.88 1.68
C TYR A 155 0.96 -14.60 2.30
N GLY A 156 1.28 -13.43 1.75
CA GLY A 156 0.76 -12.14 2.23
C GLY A 156 1.82 -11.04 2.20
N GLU A 157 1.50 -9.91 2.80
CA GLU A 157 2.47 -8.83 3.01
C GLU A 157 3.01 -8.89 4.44
N ALA A 158 4.30 -8.58 4.61
CA ALA A 158 4.91 -8.41 5.91
C ALA A 158 5.70 -7.12 6.01
N PHE A 159 5.80 -6.59 7.22
CA PHE A 159 6.58 -5.40 7.54
C PHE A 159 7.85 -5.80 8.29
N GLY A 160 9.00 -5.56 7.66
CA GLY A 160 10.30 -5.96 8.20
C GLY A 160 11.26 -4.79 8.36
N LEU A 161 12.13 -4.86 9.36
CA LEU A 161 13.28 -3.95 9.47
C LEU A 161 14.49 -4.58 8.80
N TYR A 162 15.10 -3.85 7.87
CA TYR A 162 16.24 -4.31 7.09
C TYR A 162 17.35 -3.26 7.18
N SER A 163 18.54 -3.67 7.61
CA SER A 163 19.67 -2.77 7.89
C SER A 163 20.05 -1.79 6.77
N VAL A 164 19.72 -2.11 5.52
CA VAL A 164 19.95 -1.24 4.36
C VAL A 164 18.63 -0.76 3.75
N ALA A 165 17.68 -1.66 3.48
CA ALA A 165 16.45 -1.26 2.79
C ALA A 165 15.56 -0.31 3.61
N SER A 166 15.65 -0.35 4.95
CA SER A 166 14.93 0.58 5.85
C SER A 166 15.54 1.99 5.90
N LEU A 167 16.67 2.23 5.22
CA LEU A 167 17.29 3.56 5.07
C LEU A 167 16.82 4.28 3.80
N LEU A 168 16.13 3.59 2.90
CA LEU A 168 15.70 4.17 1.63
C LEU A 168 14.66 5.26 1.88
N SER A 169 14.79 6.37 1.16
CA SER A 169 13.80 7.46 1.22
C SER A 169 12.63 7.19 0.27
N HIS A 170 11.48 7.77 0.57
CA HIS A 170 10.32 7.68 -0.30
C HIS A 170 10.46 8.59 -1.54
N SER A 171 10.04 8.08 -2.70
CA SER A 171 9.67 8.87 -3.88
C SER A 171 8.44 8.25 -4.54
N CYS A 172 7.49 9.09 -5.01
CA CYS A 172 6.36 8.60 -5.81
C CYS A 172 6.77 8.23 -7.26
N ILE A 173 8.03 8.48 -7.60
CA ILE A 173 8.74 8.02 -8.80
C ILE A 173 10.06 7.37 -8.34
N PRO A 174 10.00 6.15 -7.78
CA PRO A 174 11.17 5.52 -7.19
C PRO A 174 12.18 5.09 -8.27
N ASN A 175 13.47 5.09 -7.90
CA ASN A 175 14.56 4.61 -8.77
C ASN A 175 15.03 3.20 -8.40
N THR A 176 14.26 2.50 -7.57
CA THR A 176 14.50 1.11 -7.21
C THR A 176 13.23 0.26 -7.23
N LYS A 177 13.45 -1.05 -7.34
CA LYS A 177 12.45 -2.10 -7.16
C LYS A 177 12.85 -2.97 -5.97
N LEU A 178 11.88 -3.23 -5.10
CA LEU A 178 12.05 -4.07 -3.93
C LEU A 178 11.32 -5.41 -4.12
N VAL A 179 12.05 -6.52 -3.99
CA VAL A 179 11.48 -7.88 -4.13
C VAL A 179 12.02 -8.79 -3.04
N TRP A 180 11.16 -9.66 -2.52
CA TRP A 180 11.60 -10.77 -1.66
C TRP A 180 12.25 -11.88 -2.49
N ASP A 181 13.54 -12.12 -2.26
CA ASP A 181 14.26 -13.26 -2.80
C ASP A 181 13.97 -14.49 -1.92
N LYS A 182 13.11 -15.39 -2.40
CA LYS A 182 12.68 -16.59 -1.68
C LYS A 182 13.84 -17.55 -1.40
N GLU A 183 14.79 -17.66 -2.33
CA GLU A 183 15.92 -18.59 -2.22
C GLU A 183 16.92 -18.09 -1.19
N LYS A 184 17.28 -16.81 -1.27
CA LYS A 184 18.24 -16.18 -0.35
C LYS A 184 17.63 -15.73 0.96
N LYS A 185 16.30 -15.74 1.08
CA LYS A 185 15.51 -15.24 2.20
C LYS A 185 15.92 -13.82 2.59
N LYS A 186 16.04 -12.95 1.59
CA LYS A 186 16.49 -11.56 1.74
C LYS A 186 15.65 -10.65 0.87
N VAL A 187 15.55 -9.39 1.27
CA VAL A 187 15.06 -8.34 0.39
C VAL A 187 16.15 -7.98 -0.61
N LYS A 188 15.81 -8.02 -1.89
CA LYS A 188 16.64 -7.55 -3.00
C LYS A 188 16.12 -6.19 -3.46
N VAL A 189 17.00 -5.19 -3.40
CA VAL A 189 16.76 -3.86 -3.95
C VAL A 189 17.55 -3.74 -5.24
N THR A 190 16.88 -3.45 -6.35
CA THR A 190 17.50 -3.35 -7.68
C THR A 190 17.23 -1.96 -8.26
N ALA A 191 18.24 -1.30 -8.80
CA ALA A 191 18.06 -0.05 -9.52
C ALA A 191 17.15 -0.25 -10.74
N THR A 192 16.25 0.68 -10.99
CA THR A 192 15.31 0.64 -12.14
C THR A 192 15.68 1.65 -13.22
N GLU A 193 16.68 2.48 -12.94
CA GLU A 193 17.27 3.46 -13.83
C GLU A 193 18.75 3.68 -13.47
N ILE A 194 19.45 4.48 -14.28
CA ILE A 194 20.83 4.89 -13.97
C ILE A 194 20.79 5.90 -12.82
N ILE A 195 21.36 5.53 -11.68
CA ILE A 195 21.48 6.42 -10.51
C ILE A 195 22.88 7.06 -10.53
N GLN A 196 22.93 8.39 -10.68
CA GLN A 196 24.18 9.15 -10.68
C GLN A 196 24.83 9.17 -9.29
N GLN A 197 26.15 9.31 -9.25
CA GLN A 197 26.88 9.43 -7.99
C GLN A 197 26.34 10.62 -7.16
N GLY A 198 26.04 10.36 -5.88
CA GLY A 198 25.48 11.36 -4.97
C GLY A 198 23.97 11.55 -5.06
N ALA A 199 23.28 10.93 -6.03
CA ALA A 199 21.83 10.95 -6.09
C ALA A 199 21.21 10.03 -5.01
N PRO A 200 20.06 10.41 -4.43
CA PRO A 200 19.40 9.59 -3.43
C PRO A 200 18.85 8.30 -4.05
N ILE A 201 19.00 7.19 -3.31
CA ILE A 201 18.36 5.91 -3.64
C ILE A 201 16.99 5.90 -2.97
N THR A 202 15.93 5.72 -3.77
CA THR A 202 14.55 5.89 -3.33
C THR A 202 13.71 4.66 -3.63
N THR A 203 12.74 4.43 -2.75
CA THR A 203 11.70 3.40 -2.87
C THR A 203 10.32 4.06 -2.78
N ILE A 204 9.26 3.29 -2.95
CA ILE A 204 7.88 3.75 -2.80
C ILE A 204 7.23 3.07 -1.58
N TYR A 205 6.45 3.85 -0.82
CA TYR A 205 5.74 3.41 0.40
C TYR A 205 4.23 3.56 0.27
N THR A 206 3.75 3.90 -0.92
CA THR A 206 2.35 4.10 -1.26
C THR A 206 2.04 3.30 -2.50
N ASP A 207 0.77 3.09 -2.82
CA ASP A 207 0.40 2.68 -4.16
C ASP A 207 0.78 3.79 -5.17
N ILE A 208 1.42 3.38 -6.27
CA ILE A 208 1.80 4.27 -7.36
C ILE A 208 0.58 4.78 -8.13
N LEU A 209 -0.54 4.04 -8.09
CA LEU A 209 -1.82 4.36 -8.73
C LEU A 209 -2.78 5.15 -7.83
N TRP A 210 -2.30 5.75 -6.74
CA TRP A 210 -3.06 6.78 -6.00
C TRP A 210 -2.79 8.19 -6.52
N GLY A 211 -3.71 9.12 -6.28
CA GLY A 211 -3.53 10.56 -6.55
C GLY A 211 -2.66 11.28 -5.50
N THR A 212 -2.19 12.49 -5.80
CA THR A 212 -1.19 13.20 -4.96
C THR A 212 -1.64 13.40 -3.52
N ARG A 213 -2.88 13.83 -3.28
CA ARG A 213 -3.38 14.03 -1.92
C ARG A 213 -3.42 12.73 -1.12
N ALA A 214 -3.97 11.66 -1.70
CA ALA A 214 -4.04 10.35 -1.07
C ALA A 214 -2.65 9.81 -0.67
N ARG A 215 -1.65 9.91 -1.57
CA ARG A 215 -0.27 9.50 -1.24
C ARG A 215 0.33 10.34 -0.10
N ARG A 216 0.15 11.67 -0.14
CA ARG A 216 0.70 12.57 0.89
C ARG A 216 0.03 12.35 2.25
N ASP A 217 -1.28 12.21 2.30
CA ASP A 217 -2.03 11.96 3.53
C ASP A 217 -1.62 10.60 4.14
N HIS A 218 -1.50 9.55 3.32
CA HIS A 218 -1.01 8.26 3.77
C HIS A 218 0.41 8.35 4.34
N LEU A 219 1.36 8.97 3.63
CA LEU A 219 2.74 9.11 4.11
C LEU A 219 2.84 9.93 5.40
N GLN A 220 2.00 10.95 5.55
CA GLN A 220 1.96 11.74 6.78
C GLN A 220 1.43 10.89 7.95
N GLN A 221 0.42 10.05 7.72
CA GLN A 221 -0.15 9.19 8.76
C GLN A 221 0.74 8.00 9.12
N THR A 222 1.31 7.32 8.12
CA THR A 222 2.02 6.06 8.31
C THR A 222 3.52 6.24 8.53
N ARG A 223 4.12 7.33 8.04
CA ARG A 223 5.58 7.56 8.08
C ARG A 223 5.99 8.92 8.63
N LEU A 224 5.04 9.82 8.91
CA LEU A 224 5.30 11.23 9.25
C LEU A 224 6.10 11.96 8.15
N ILE A 225 5.90 11.58 6.88
CA ILE A 225 6.62 12.14 5.73
C ILE A 225 5.69 13.05 4.91
N SER A 226 6.13 14.29 4.69
CA SER A 226 5.53 15.22 3.73
C SER A 226 6.26 15.18 2.38
N CYS A 227 5.87 14.26 1.50
CA CYS A 227 6.59 14.01 0.23
C CYS A 227 6.55 15.18 -0.76
N ALA A 228 7.72 15.69 -1.16
CA ALA A 228 7.88 16.75 -2.16
C ALA A 228 8.62 16.30 -3.44
N CYS A 229 8.51 15.01 -3.80
CA CYS A 229 9.13 14.49 -5.04
C CYS A 229 8.57 15.17 -6.30
N ALA A 230 9.24 14.99 -7.45
CA ALA A 230 8.86 15.66 -8.70
C ALA A 230 7.38 15.44 -9.09
N ARG A 231 6.86 14.22 -8.93
CA ARG A 231 5.44 13.93 -9.17
C ARG A 231 4.50 14.67 -8.21
N CYS A 232 4.85 14.77 -6.93
CA CYS A 232 4.03 15.50 -5.95
C CYS A 232 4.06 17.01 -6.18
N ARG A 233 5.13 17.55 -6.77
CA ARG A 233 5.27 18.98 -7.10
C ARG A 233 4.56 19.37 -8.39
N ASP A 234 4.30 18.41 -9.27
CA ASP A 234 3.66 18.64 -10.56
C ASP A 234 2.12 18.58 -10.43
N PRO A 235 1.40 19.69 -10.69
CA PRO A 235 -0.07 19.70 -10.64
C PRO A 235 -0.73 18.77 -11.66
N THR A 236 -0.02 18.36 -12.71
CA THR A 236 -0.52 17.44 -13.74
C THR A 236 -0.20 15.97 -13.44
N GLU A 237 0.58 15.70 -12.39
CA GLU A 237 1.10 14.36 -12.07
C GLU A 237 1.77 13.68 -13.27
N LEU A 238 2.82 14.29 -13.83
CA LEU A 238 3.57 13.78 -15.00
C LEU A 238 2.73 13.78 -16.29
N ASN A 239 1.95 14.84 -16.49
CA ASN A 239 1.02 15.01 -17.63
C ASN A 239 -0.06 13.93 -17.74
N THR A 240 -0.29 13.16 -16.68
CA THR A 240 -1.35 12.13 -16.66
C THR A 240 -2.71 12.73 -16.32
N TYR A 241 -2.73 13.87 -15.62
CA TYR A 241 -3.90 14.51 -15.05
C TYR A 241 -4.64 13.58 -14.08
N PHE A 242 -3.88 12.80 -13.30
CA PHE A 242 -4.36 11.67 -12.50
C PHE A 242 -5.29 12.04 -11.34
N SER A 243 -5.25 13.29 -10.88
CA SER A 243 -6.19 13.82 -9.88
C SER A 243 -7.04 15.00 -10.42
N ALA A 244 -6.98 15.28 -11.73
CA ALA A 244 -7.56 16.48 -12.29
C ALA A 244 -9.09 16.41 -12.42
N LEU A 245 -9.73 17.55 -12.21
CA LEU A 245 -11.15 17.76 -12.51
C LEU A 245 -11.29 18.36 -13.92
N ILE A 246 -12.49 18.24 -14.49
CA ILE A 246 -12.87 18.90 -15.74
C ILE A 246 -13.56 20.22 -15.41
N CYS A 247 -13.12 21.29 -16.07
CA CYS A 247 -13.68 22.63 -15.88
C CYS A 247 -15.12 22.70 -16.43
N PRO A 248 -16.13 23.00 -15.60
CA PRO A 248 -17.53 23.04 -16.04
C PRO A 248 -17.86 24.27 -16.91
N LYS A 249 -16.96 25.27 -16.95
CA LYS A 249 -17.13 26.51 -17.72
C LYS A 249 -16.49 26.47 -19.11
N CYS A 250 -15.62 25.50 -19.39
CA CYS A 250 -14.84 25.47 -20.63
C CYS A 250 -15.49 24.56 -21.67
N PRO A 251 -15.80 25.04 -22.89
CA PRO A 251 -16.36 24.19 -23.95
C PRO A 251 -15.36 23.11 -24.39
N LYS A 252 -14.05 23.38 -24.28
CA LYS A 252 -12.97 22.44 -24.62
C LYS A 252 -12.61 21.46 -23.49
N ARG A 253 -13.37 21.42 -22.39
CA ARG A 253 -13.12 20.53 -21.22
C ARG A 253 -11.69 20.63 -20.68
N ASN A 254 -11.20 21.86 -20.49
CA ASN A 254 -9.91 22.10 -19.84
C ASN A 254 -9.87 21.54 -18.41
N TYR A 255 -8.67 21.29 -17.90
CA TYR A 255 -8.49 20.75 -16.56
C TYR A 255 -8.51 21.84 -15.47
N VAL A 256 -9.03 21.47 -14.31
CA VAL A 256 -8.93 22.20 -13.05
C VAL A 256 -7.90 21.50 -12.19
N LEU A 257 -6.86 22.22 -11.79
CA LEU A 257 -5.66 21.69 -11.14
C LEU A 257 -5.35 22.46 -9.85
N PRO A 258 -4.66 21.84 -8.87
CA PRO A 258 -4.23 22.55 -7.66
C PRO A 258 -3.23 23.65 -7.99
N LEU A 259 -3.37 24.83 -7.36
CA LEU A 259 -2.40 25.92 -7.51
C LEU A 259 -1.06 25.58 -6.84
N ASN A 260 -1.10 24.92 -5.69
CA ASN A 260 0.06 24.42 -4.96
C ASN A 260 -0.15 22.95 -4.55
N PRO A 261 0.28 21.97 -5.37
CA PRO A 261 0.11 20.53 -5.12
C PRO A 261 0.66 20.01 -3.78
N LEU A 262 1.61 20.74 -3.17
CA LEU A 262 2.19 20.37 -1.87
C LEU A 262 1.37 20.88 -0.68
N SER A 263 0.35 21.71 -0.91
CA SER A 263 -0.56 22.20 0.13
C SER A 263 -1.94 21.58 -0.01
N ASN A 264 -2.38 20.84 1.02
CA ASN A 264 -3.70 20.21 1.03
C ASN A 264 -4.86 21.22 1.11
N THR A 265 -4.58 22.48 1.45
CA THR A 265 -5.55 23.58 1.55
C THR A 265 -5.53 24.50 0.32
N THR A 266 -4.76 24.15 -0.72
CA THR A 266 -4.67 24.96 -1.93
C THR A 266 -6.00 25.02 -2.69
N SER A 267 -6.37 26.19 -3.20
CA SER A 267 -7.45 26.26 -4.19
C SER A 267 -7.01 25.65 -5.51
N TRP A 268 -8.00 25.25 -6.30
CA TRP A 268 -7.80 24.67 -7.62
C TRP A 268 -8.37 25.61 -8.66
N SER A 269 -7.70 25.72 -9.82
CA SER A 269 -8.12 26.62 -10.88
C SER A 269 -8.01 26.00 -12.26
N CYS A 270 -8.89 26.45 -13.16
CA CYS A 270 -8.70 26.25 -14.58
C CYS A 270 -7.63 27.24 -15.08
N LYS A 271 -6.73 26.79 -15.97
CA LYS A 271 -5.76 27.70 -16.61
C LYS A 271 -6.32 28.47 -17.82
N ALA A 272 -7.50 28.07 -18.31
CA ALA A 272 -8.09 28.61 -19.53
C ALA A 272 -9.29 29.56 -19.29
N CYS A 273 -9.77 29.66 -18.06
CA CYS A 273 -10.81 30.60 -17.67
C CYS A 273 -10.71 30.92 -16.17
N GLU A 274 -11.59 31.78 -15.66
CA GLU A 274 -11.59 32.25 -14.26
C GLU A 274 -12.19 31.25 -13.25
N TYR A 275 -12.55 30.04 -13.68
CA TYR A 275 -13.13 29.04 -12.79
C TYR A 275 -12.14 28.59 -11.71
N GLN A 276 -12.58 28.66 -10.45
CA GLN A 276 -11.85 28.20 -9.27
C GLN A 276 -12.77 27.40 -8.36
N ILE A 277 -12.18 26.50 -7.58
CA ILE A 277 -12.88 25.64 -6.61
C ILE A 277 -11.97 25.42 -5.39
N GLY A 278 -12.57 25.35 -4.19
CA GLY A 278 -11.84 25.17 -2.94
C GLY A 278 -11.35 23.73 -2.73
N SER A 279 -10.27 23.55 -1.96
CA SER A 279 -9.70 22.22 -1.65
C SER A 279 -10.68 21.26 -0.99
N GLU A 280 -11.60 21.78 -0.18
CA GLU A 280 -12.58 20.98 0.56
C GLU A 280 -13.66 20.43 -0.37
N GLU A 281 -14.17 21.26 -1.28
CA GLU A 281 -15.15 20.81 -2.27
C GLU A 281 -14.55 19.77 -3.22
N VAL A 282 -13.29 19.97 -3.65
CA VAL A 282 -12.56 18.96 -4.44
C VAL A 282 -12.44 17.65 -3.66
N LEU A 283 -12.07 17.69 -2.38
CA LEU A 283 -11.99 16.50 -1.53
C LEU A 283 -13.33 15.77 -1.48
N GLN A 284 -14.42 16.49 -1.21
CA GLN A 284 -15.75 15.90 -1.10
C GLN A 284 -16.18 15.22 -2.41
N GLN A 285 -15.92 15.85 -3.56
CA GLN A 285 -16.20 15.24 -4.86
C GLN A 285 -15.34 14.00 -5.11
N THR A 286 -14.05 14.06 -4.77
CA THR A 286 -13.12 12.92 -4.91
C THR A 286 -13.52 11.75 -4.01
N LEU A 287 -13.88 12.02 -2.74
CA LEU A 287 -14.36 11.00 -1.80
C LEU A 287 -15.70 10.40 -2.24
N SER A 288 -16.62 11.21 -2.76
CA SER A 288 -17.90 10.74 -3.31
C SER A 288 -17.68 9.79 -4.50
N LEU A 289 -16.80 10.15 -5.44
CA LEU A 289 -16.40 9.24 -6.52
C LEU A 289 -15.74 7.97 -5.97
N GLY A 290 -14.81 8.11 -5.02
CA GLY A 290 -14.12 6.99 -4.40
C GLY A 290 -15.05 5.99 -3.73
N ALA A 291 -16.04 6.46 -2.98
CA ALA A 291 -17.04 5.61 -2.33
C ALA A 291 -17.86 4.81 -3.35
N ARG A 292 -18.34 5.46 -4.42
CA ARG A 292 -19.12 4.79 -5.47
C ARG A 292 -18.33 3.82 -6.31
N VAL A 293 -17.06 4.14 -6.57
CA VAL A 293 -16.11 3.22 -7.18
C VAL A 293 -15.92 2.02 -6.26
N SER A 294 -15.63 2.22 -4.97
CA SER A 294 -15.47 1.13 -4.02
C SER A 294 -16.69 0.21 -3.96
N GLU A 295 -17.91 0.76 -3.92
CA GLU A 295 -19.17 -0.01 -3.93
C GLU A 295 -19.32 -0.82 -5.22
N SER A 296 -19.13 -0.19 -6.38
CA SER A 296 -19.32 -0.83 -7.68
C SER A 296 -18.32 -1.98 -7.93
N LEU A 297 -17.15 -1.92 -7.30
CA LEU A 297 -16.10 -2.92 -7.48
C LEU A 297 -16.23 -4.13 -6.56
N GLN A 298 -17.13 -4.09 -5.56
CA GLN A 298 -17.47 -5.28 -4.76
C GLN A 298 -18.20 -6.33 -5.61
N SER A 299 -19.03 -5.90 -6.55
CA SER A 299 -19.75 -6.76 -7.50
C SER A 299 -19.72 -6.16 -8.91
N PRO A 300 -18.57 -6.23 -9.60
CA PRO A 300 -18.35 -5.47 -10.83
C PRO A 300 -19.09 -6.10 -12.01
N THR A 301 -19.84 -5.28 -12.74
CA THR A 301 -20.48 -5.66 -14.01
C THR A 301 -20.16 -4.62 -15.09
N ILE A 302 -20.11 -5.01 -16.36
CA ILE A 302 -19.84 -4.06 -17.46
C ILE A 302 -20.83 -2.89 -17.39
N LYS A 303 -22.13 -3.18 -17.28
CA LYS A 303 -23.19 -2.17 -17.21
C LYS A 303 -23.02 -1.19 -16.05
N SER A 304 -22.75 -1.67 -14.84
CA SER A 304 -22.60 -0.78 -13.67
C SER A 304 -21.37 0.11 -13.78
N LEU A 305 -20.25 -0.44 -14.25
CA LEU A 305 -18.99 0.27 -14.39
C LEU A 305 -19.01 1.29 -15.54
N GLU A 306 -19.61 0.96 -16.68
CA GLU A 306 -19.78 1.90 -17.79
C GLU A 306 -20.72 3.05 -17.41
N ALA A 307 -21.84 2.76 -16.73
CA ALA A 307 -22.75 3.78 -16.23
C ALA A 307 -22.03 4.75 -15.27
N LEU A 308 -21.20 4.22 -14.37
CA LEU A 308 -20.40 5.03 -13.46
C LEU A 308 -19.38 5.91 -14.22
N GLN A 309 -18.68 5.36 -15.23
CA GLN A 309 -17.78 6.19 -16.06
C GLN A 309 -18.53 7.32 -16.75
N LEU A 310 -19.66 7.04 -17.39
CA LEU A 310 -20.46 8.04 -18.09
C LEU A 310 -20.89 9.19 -17.18
N GLU A 311 -21.23 8.89 -15.93
CA GLU A 311 -21.65 9.90 -14.97
C GLU A 311 -20.50 10.82 -14.51
N TRP A 312 -19.30 10.27 -14.33
CA TRP A 312 -18.19 10.99 -13.72
C TRP A 312 -17.18 11.58 -14.70
N LEU A 313 -17.10 11.07 -15.93
CA LEU A 313 -16.24 11.63 -16.98
C LEU A 313 -16.49 13.14 -17.24
N PRO A 314 -17.72 13.68 -17.16
CA PRO A 314 -17.93 15.13 -17.28
C PRO A 314 -17.28 15.95 -16.16
N LYS A 315 -16.99 15.35 -14.99
CA LYS A 315 -16.46 16.03 -13.80
C LYS A 315 -14.98 15.77 -13.56
N PHE A 316 -14.47 14.61 -13.97
CA PHE A 316 -13.09 14.18 -13.73
C PHE A 316 -12.37 13.80 -15.02
N SER A 317 -11.04 13.95 -15.01
CA SER A 317 -10.18 13.43 -16.08
C SER A 317 -10.49 11.95 -16.35
N SER A 318 -10.44 11.53 -17.62
CA SER A 318 -10.57 10.10 -17.99
C SER A 318 -9.43 9.23 -17.45
N ASN A 319 -8.36 9.86 -16.98
CA ASN A 319 -7.25 9.22 -16.29
C ASN A 319 -7.34 9.36 -14.77
N HIS A 320 -8.39 9.96 -14.21
CA HIS A 320 -8.51 10.13 -12.77
C HIS A 320 -8.34 8.78 -12.07
N TYR A 321 -7.54 8.71 -11.00
CA TYR A 321 -7.09 7.43 -10.43
C TYR A 321 -8.24 6.47 -10.05
N HIS A 322 -9.37 6.99 -9.57
CA HIS A 322 -10.59 6.19 -9.36
C HIS A 322 -11.21 5.64 -10.66
N LEU A 323 -11.27 6.44 -11.73
CA LEU A 323 -11.75 5.96 -13.04
C LEU A 323 -10.74 5.04 -13.73
N HIS A 324 -9.45 5.22 -13.44
CA HIS A 324 -8.38 4.33 -13.88
C HIS A 324 -8.53 2.93 -13.26
N ALA A 325 -8.92 2.85 -11.98
CA ALA A 325 -9.30 1.59 -11.33
C ALA A 325 -10.49 0.92 -12.04
N ILE A 326 -11.55 1.67 -12.37
CA ILE A 326 -12.71 1.15 -13.13
C ILE A 326 -12.27 0.63 -14.52
N LYS A 327 -11.39 1.36 -15.21
CA LYS A 327 -10.84 0.96 -16.51
C LYS A 327 -10.11 -0.38 -16.42
N HIS A 328 -9.33 -0.59 -15.35
CA HIS A 328 -8.64 -1.84 -15.08
C HIS A 328 -9.60 -3.02 -14.83
N SER A 329 -10.77 -2.79 -14.24
CA SER A 329 -11.79 -3.84 -14.10
C SER A 329 -12.48 -4.13 -15.43
N LEU A 330 -12.88 -3.09 -16.16
CA LEU A 330 -13.59 -3.22 -17.43
C LEU A 330 -12.77 -3.99 -18.45
N LEU A 331 -11.46 -3.73 -18.58
CA LEU A 331 -10.61 -4.47 -19.51
C LEU A 331 -10.55 -5.98 -19.20
N GLN A 332 -10.81 -6.39 -17.95
CA GLN A 332 -10.87 -7.80 -17.57
C GLN A 332 -12.24 -8.43 -17.83
N LEU A 333 -13.30 -7.63 -17.85
CA LEU A 333 -14.68 -8.08 -18.02
C LEU A 333 -15.12 -8.13 -19.49
N TYR A 334 -14.64 -7.21 -20.32
CA TYR A 334 -15.03 -7.13 -21.72
C TYR A 334 -14.72 -8.42 -22.49
N GLY A 335 -15.72 -8.89 -23.25
CA GLY A 335 -15.64 -10.08 -24.10
C GLY A 335 -15.72 -11.41 -23.36
N ARG A 336 -15.85 -11.41 -22.02
CA ARG A 336 -15.81 -12.63 -21.19
C ARG A 336 -17.04 -13.52 -21.32
N SER A 337 -18.23 -12.92 -21.41
CA SER A 337 -19.52 -13.63 -21.45
C SER A 337 -19.60 -14.62 -22.61
N GLU A 338 -19.04 -14.23 -23.75
CA GLU A 338 -19.08 -15.01 -24.98
C GLU A 338 -17.75 -15.68 -25.32
N GLU A 339 -16.71 -15.59 -24.48
CA GLU A 339 -15.34 -16.02 -24.80
C GLU A 339 -15.27 -17.46 -25.36
N LYS A 340 -16.08 -18.38 -24.82
CA LYS A 340 -16.12 -19.81 -25.22
C LYS A 340 -17.14 -20.16 -26.31
N GLN A 341 -17.96 -19.19 -26.73
CA GLN A 341 -18.99 -19.42 -27.75
C GLN A 341 -18.36 -19.48 -29.15
N GLN A 342 -18.89 -20.35 -30.02
CA GLN A 342 -18.39 -20.51 -31.40
C GLN A 342 -18.77 -19.31 -32.28
N GLU A 343 -19.99 -18.82 -32.14
CA GLU A 343 -20.47 -17.59 -32.78
C GLU A 343 -20.42 -16.44 -31.78
N LYS A 344 -19.96 -15.27 -32.21
CA LYS A 344 -19.86 -14.06 -31.40
C LYS A 344 -20.91 -13.04 -31.85
N SER A 345 -21.58 -12.41 -30.91
CA SER A 345 -22.53 -11.32 -31.18
C SER A 345 -21.83 -10.03 -31.61
N GLU A 346 -22.57 -9.08 -32.16
CA GLU A 346 -22.06 -7.72 -32.41
C GLU A 346 -21.59 -7.04 -31.12
N ASN A 347 -22.34 -7.23 -30.02
CA ASN A 347 -21.98 -6.70 -28.71
C ASN A 347 -20.62 -7.21 -28.23
N HIS A 348 -20.28 -8.48 -28.50
CA HIS A 348 -18.96 -9.02 -28.20
C HIS A 348 -17.87 -8.21 -28.89
N TRP A 349 -18.01 -7.94 -30.20
CA TRP A 349 -17.02 -7.18 -30.96
C TRP A 349 -16.92 -5.72 -30.52
N GLU A 350 -18.03 -5.10 -30.12
CA GLU A 350 -18.02 -3.78 -29.49
C GLU A 350 -17.23 -3.77 -28.17
N GLU A 351 -17.43 -4.78 -27.31
CA GLU A 351 -16.68 -4.95 -26.07
C GLU A 351 -15.19 -5.16 -26.32
N ILE A 352 -14.81 -5.95 -27.33
CA ILE A 352 -13.41 -6.16 -27.74
C ILE A 352 -12.77 -4.83 -28.20
N ALA A 353 -13.47 -4.00 -28.98
CA ALA A 353 -12.96 -2.69 -29.38
C ALA A 353 -12.77 -1.75 -28.18
N LYS A 354 -13.72 -1.75 -27.23
CA LYS A 354 -13.60 -1.01 -25.96
C LYS A 354 -12.42 -1.51 -25.12
N LYS A 355 -12.21 -2.83 -25.07
CA LYS A 355 -11.09 -3.48 -24.35
C LYS A 355 -9.74 -3.08 -24.90
N GLU A 356 -9.57 -3.08 -26.23
CA GLU A 356 -8.33 -2.64 -26.87
C GLU A 356 -8.01 -1.18 -26.48
N LYS A 357 -9.00 -0.29 -26.60
CA LYS A 357 -8.85 1.12 -26.23
C LYS A 357 -8.49 1.27 -24.75
N ALA A 358 -9.19 0.56 -23.87
CA ALA A 358 -8.94 0.60 -22.43
C ALA A 358 -7.52 0.12 -22.09
N CYS A 359 -7.04 -0.95 -22.71
CA CYS A 359 -5.68 -1.47 -22.51
C CYS A 359 -4.62 -0.45 -22.94
N LYS A 360 -4.75 0.14 -24.14
CA LYS A 360 -3.81 1.16 -24.64
C LYS A 360 -3.75 2.38 -23.72
N GLU A 361 -4.90 2.89 -23.31
CA GLU A 361 -4.98 4.03 -22.40
C GLU A 361 -4.41 3.71 -21.01
N PHE A 362 -4.70 2.52 -20.49
CA PHE A 362 -4.21 2.08 -19.18
C PHE A 362 -2.68 1.98 -19.18
N LEU A 363 -2.11 1.26 -20.16
CA LEU A 363 -0.66 1.09 -20.32
C LEU A 363 0.06 2.43 -20.49
N ARG A 364 -0.52 3.37 -21.24
CA ARG A 364 0.05 4.71 -21.42
C ARG A 364 0.19 5.47 -20.09
N VAL A 365 -0.83 5.42 -19.23
CA VAL A 365 -0.76 6.07 -17.91
C VAL A 365 0.27 5.38 -17.02
N CYS A 366 0.30 4.04 -16.98
CA CYS A 366 1.30 3.31 -16.22
C CYS A 366 2.73 3.62 -16.68
N ALA A 367 2.99 3.74 -17.99
CA ALA A 367 4.31 4.08 -18.52
C ALA A 367 4.79 5.48 -18.12
N LEU A 368 3.87 6.41 -17.86
CA LEU A 368 4.21 7.75 -17.36
C LEU A 368 4.46 7.75 -15.84
N LEU A 369 3.68 6.98 -15.08
CA LEU A 369 3.79 6.92 -13.62
C LEU A 369 4.94 6.01 -13.14
N ASP A 370 5.23 4.95 -13.88
CA ASP A 370 6.24 3.93 -13.58
C ASP A 370 6.98 3.52 -14.86
N PRO A 371 7.89 4.36 -15.39
CA PRO A 371 8.55 4.11 -16.67
C PRO A 371 9.31 2.79 -16.75
N ALA A 372 9.83 2.30 -15.63
CA ALA A 372 10.54 1.03 -15.54
C ALA A 372 9.62 -0.18 -15.32
N LEU A 373 8.29 0.04 -15.21
CA LEU A 373 7.28 -0.98 -14.91
C LEU A 373 7.66 -1.81 -13.67
N ALA A 374 8.30 -1.18 -12.69
CA ALA A 374 8.89 -1.86 -11.55
C ALA A 374 7.88 -2.13 -10.43
N ASN A 375 6.92 -1.23 -10.28
CA ASN A 375 5.95 -1.13 -9.20
C ASN A 375 4.51 -1.35 -9.69
N THR A 376 4.23 -1.21 -10.98
CA THR A 376 2.93 -1.50 -11.62
C THR A 376 2.87 -2.90 -12.25
N VAL A 377 3.88 -3.76 -12.04
CA VAL A 377 4.01 -5.09 -12.68
C VAL A 377 2.71 -5.89 -12.71
N PRO A 378 1.96 -6.07 -11.60
CA PRO A 378 0.77 -6.92 -11.62
C PRO A 378 -0.32 -6.38 -12.56
N TYR A 379 -0.52 -5.05 -12.56
CA TYR A 379 -1.53 -4.38 -13.37
C TYR A 379 -1.15 -4.36 -14.85
N VAL A 380 0.11 -4.04 -15.15
CA VAL A 380 0.62 -3.95 -16.51
C VAL A 380 0.74 -5.33 -17.14
N GLY A 381 1.20 -6.34 -16.40
CA GLY A 381 1.26 -7.72 -16.87
C GLY A 381 -0.13 -8.26 -17.22
N LEU A 382 -1.11 -8.05 -16.35
CA LEU A 382 -2.51 -8.40 -16.64
C LEU A 382 -3.05 -7.67 -17.86
N THR A 383 -2.80 -6.36 -17.95
CA THR A 383 -3.27 -5.55 -19.09
C THR A 383 -2.64 -6.01 -20.40
N PHE A 384 -1.36 -6.38 -20.42
CA PHE A 384 -0.73 -6.96 -21.61
C PHE A 384 -1.34 -8.31 -21.98
N PHE A 385 -1.66 -9.16 -21.01
CA PHE A 385 -2.36 -10.42 -21.25
C PHE A 385 -3.75 -10.20 -21.85
N GLU A 386 -4.54 -9.29 -21.28
CA GLU A 386 -5.86 -8.95 -21.80
C GLU A 386 -5.77 -8.29 -23.18
N TYR A 387 -4.76 -7.43 -23.41
CA TYR A 387 -4.53 -6.82 -24.71
C TYR A 387 -4.16 -7.85 -25.78
N HIS A 388 -3.30 -8.80 -25.45
CA HIS A 388 -2.94 -9.92 -26.33
C HIS A 388 -4.19 -10.69 -26.80
N LYS A 389 -5.09 -11.05 -25.88
CA LYS A 389 -6.36 -11.75 -26.20
C LYS A 389 -7.35 -10.94 -27.05
N THR A 390 -7.11 -9.64 -27.19
CA THR A 390 -8.01 -8.74 -27.92
C THR A 390 -7.59 -8.62 -29.38
N ILE A 391 -6.29 -8.73 -29.67
CA ILE A 391 -5.71 -8.50 -31.00
C ILE A 391 -5.42 -9.82 -31.73
N LEU A 392 -5.15 -10.89 -30.97
CA LEU A 392 -4.85 -12.24 -31.45
C LEU A 392 -5.96 -13.19 -31.01
#